data_AF-A0A953E6K3-F1
#
_entry.id   AF-A0A953E6K3-F1
#
_cell.length_a   1.000
_cell.length_b   1.000
_cell.length_c   1.000
_cell.angle_alpha   90.00
_cell.angle_beta   90.00
_cell.angle_gamma   90.00
#
_symmetry.space_group_name_H-M   'P 1'
#
loop_
_entity.id
_entity.type
_entity.pdbx_description
1 polymer ?
#
loop_
_entity_poly.entity_id
_entity_poly.type
_entity_poly.pdbx_seq_one_letter_code
_entity_poly.pdbx_strand_id
1 'polypeptide(L)'
;MADGYDSVSKWFHWITVGLMAVTLPVAFVIDHIKDSDKMVFYAIHESTGLTILFVTAARLSWRMAHPAPPLPRSIPRPLRLAAGVVHPLLYLALLVQPVLGFFATN
;
A
#
# COMPACT_ATOMS: atom_id res chain seq x y z
N MET A 1 -7.97 27.36 7.09
CA MET A 1 -8.28 26.21 6.22
C MET A 1 -7.04 25.34 6.22
N ALA A 2 -7.15 24.04 6.52
CA ALA A 2 -5.98 23.17 6.46
C ALA A 2 -5.75 22.83 4.98
N ASP A 3 -4.82 23.52 4.34
CA ASP A 3 -4.63 23.54 2.87
C ASP A 3 -3.94 22.28 2.30
N GLY A 4 -4.05 21.12 2.97
CA GLY A 4 -3.49 19.87 2.48
C GLY A 4 -3.52 18.74 3.49
N TYR A 5 -3.02 17.57 3.06
CA TYR A 5 -2.80 16.43 3.96
C TYR A 5 -1.82 16.79 5.08
N ASP A 6 -2.13 16.33 6.29
CA ASP A 6 -1.24 16.45 7.44
C ASP A 6 0.05 15.65 7.25
N SER A 7 1.06 15.97 8.05
CA SER A 7 2.39 15.34 7.95
C SER A 7 2.37 13.83 8.18
N VAL A 8 1.50 13.33 9.07
CA VAL A 8 1.38 11.90 9.38
C VAL A 8 0.76 11.14 8.20
N SER A 9 -0.29 11.70 7.58
CA SER A 9 -0.87 11.15 6.35
C SER A 9 0.15 11.04 5.21
N LYS A 10 0.99 12.06 5.02
CA LYS A 10 2.06 12.04 4.01
C LYS A 10 3.12 10.98 4.35
N TRP A 11 3.49 10.84 5.62
CA TRP A 11 4.48 9.87 6.07
C TRP A 11 4.01 8.43 5.83
N PHE A 12 2.77 8.11 6.22
CA PHE A 12 2.16 6.82 5.91
C PHE A 12 2.14 6.52 4.40
N HIS A 13 1.79 7.52 3.59
CA HIS A 13 1.77 7.36 2.14
C HIS A 13 3.16 7.02 1.58
N TRP A 14 4.18 7.81 1.93
CA TRP A 14 5.52 7.62 1.39
C TRP A 14 6.20 6.35 1.86
N ILE A 15 5.95 5.90 3.09
CA ILE A 15 6.44 4.58 3.53
C ILE A 15 5.75 3.44 2.81
N THR A 16 4.43 3.54 2.60
CA THR A 16 3.72 2.55 1.77
C THR A 16 4.36 2.48 0.39
N VAL A 17 4.65 3.63 -0.24
CA VAL A 17 5.32 3.68 -1.55
C VAL A 17 6.72 3.05 -1.49
N GLY A 18 7.53 3.36 -0.46
CA GLY A 18 8.86 2.78 -0.29
C GLY A 18 8.83 1.26 -0.12
N LEU A 19 7.92 0.74 0.70
CA LEU A 19 7.72 -0.70 0.89
C LEU A 19 7.23 -1.37 -0.41
N MET A 20 6.32 -0.73 -1.14
CA MET A 20 5.85 -1.20 -2.44
C MET A 20 6.99 -1.26 -3.47
N ALA A 21 7.86 -0.25 -3.49
CA ALA A 21 9.02 -0.21 -4.36
C ALA A 21 10.05 -1.31 -4.07
N VAL A 22 10.01 -1.92 -2.89
CA VAL A 22 10.80 -3.11 -2.55
C VAL A 22 10.04 -4.39 -2.90
N THR A 23 8.84 -4.59 -2.35
CA THR A 23 8.15 -5.88 -2.45
C THR A 23 7.70 -6.22 -3.88
N LEU A 24 7.29 -5.23 -4.67
CA LEU A 24 6.79 -5.49 -6.04
C LEU A 24 7.90 -6.00 -6.97
N PRO A 25 9.06 -5.33 -7.10
CA PRO A 25 10.16 -5.88 -7.91
C PRO A 25 10.64 -7.25 -7.40
N VAL A 26 10.76 -7.42 -6.07
CA VAL A 26 11.19 -8.68 -5.48
C VAL A 26 10.24 -9.81 -5.90
N ALA A 27 8.92 -9.59 -5.86
CA ALA A 27 7.92 -10.57 -6.30
C ALA A 27 8.16 -11.07 -7.73
N PHE A 28 8.43 -10.16 -8.68
CA PHE A 28 8.68 -10.53 -10.08
C PHE A 28 10.04 -11.19 -10.30
N VAL A 29 11.03 -10.87 -9.47
CA VAL A 29 12.40 -11.35 -9.63
C VAL A 29 12.59 -12.75 -9.04
N ILE A 30 11.84 -13.15 -8.02
CA ILE A 30 11.99 -14.47 -7.35
C ILE A 30 12.04 -15.64 -8.35
N ASP A 31 11.17 -15.64 -9.36
CA ASP A 31 11.09 -16.70 -10.38
C ASP A 31 12.36 -16.81 -11.26
N HIS A 32 13.20 -15.78 -11.23
CA HIS A 32 14.44 -15.66 -12.00
C HIS A 32 15.70 -15.84 -11.13
N ILE A 33 15.54 -16.05 -9.83
CA ILE A 33 16.65 -16.29 -8.89
C ILE A 33 16.96 -17.79 -8.82
N LYS A 34 18.23 -18.14 -8.57
CA LYS A 34 18.65 -19.53 -8.34
C LYS A 34 17.95 -20.09 -7.12
N ASP A 35 17.57 -21.37 -7.15
CA ASP A 35 16.84 -22.00 -6.05
C ASP A 35 17.56 -21.90 -4.70
N SER A 36 18.90 -21.90 -4.68
CA SER A 36 19.71 -21.72 -3.46
C SER A 36 19.46 -20.39 -2.75
N ASP A 37 19.07 -19.35 -3.50
CA ASP A 37 19.00 -17.98 -3.01
C ASP A 37 17.53 -17.50 -2.89
N LYS A 38 16.57 -18.22 -3.48
CA LYS A 38 15.13 -17.85 -3.48
C LYS A 38 14.57 -17.61 -2.09
N MET A 39 15.00 -18.37 -1.09
CA MET A 39 14.50 -18.23 0.28
C MET A 39 14.72 -16.83 0.86
N VAL A 40 15.84 -16.18 0.52
CA VAL A 40 16.11 -14.81 0.98
C VAL A 40 15.12 -13.82 0.36
N PHE A 41 14.82 -13.99 -0.93
CA PHE A 41 13.88 -13.12 -1.64
C PHE A 41 12.43 -13.34 -1.19
N TYR A 42 12.02 -14.59 -0.94
CA TYR A 42 10.72 -14.90 -0.33
C TYR A 42 10.60 -14.24 1.06
N ALA A 43 11.62 -14.37 1.91
CA ALA A 43 11.62 -13.75 3.23
C ALA A 43 11.49 -12.21 3.15
N ILE A 44 12.19 -11.57 2.21
CA ILE A 44 12.06 -10.12 1.97
C ILE A 44 10.64 -9.77 1.48
N HIS A 45 10.11 -10.49 0.50
CA HIS A 45 8.78 -10.24 -0.06
C HIS A 45 7.68 -10.39 0.99
N GLU A 46 7.70 -11.51 1.73
CA GLU A 46 6.70 -11.84 2.75
C GLU A 46 6.76 -10.88 3.93
N SER A 47 7.95 -10.60 4.48
CA SER A 47 8.10 -9.64 5.58
C SER A 47 7.71 -8.22 5.18
N THR A 48 8.07 -7.78 3.97
CA THR A 48 7.68 -6.46 3.45
C THR A 48 6.18 -6.40 3.20
N GLY A 49 5.58 -7.46 2.65
CA GLY A 49 4.13 -7.57 2.44
C GLY A 49 3.35 -7.49 3.76
N LEU A 50 3.79 -8.23 4.78
CA LEU A 50 3.18 -8.18 6.11
C LEU A 50 3.37 -6.80 6.78
N THR A 51 4.52 -6.15 6.59
CA THR A 51 4.73 -4.77 7.05
C THR A 51 3.76 -3.79 6.38
N ILE A 52 3.53 -3.92 5.06
CA ILE A 52 2.55 -3.12 4.33
C ILE A 52 1.14 -3.30 4.89
N LEU A 53 0.75 -4.52 5.27
CA LEU A 53 -0.55 -4.81 5.87
C LEU A 53 -0.77 -3.95 7.13
N PHE A 54 0.18 -4.01 8.07
CA PHE A 54 0.09 -3.26 9.33
C PHE A 54 0.17 -1.75 9.12
N VAL A 55 1.06 -1.27 8.24
CA VAL A 55 1.16 0.15 7.88
C VAL A 55 -0.14 0.65 7.25
N THR A 56 -0.77 -0.14 6.37
CA THR A 56 -2.03 0.21 5.71
C THR A 56 -3.19 0.23 6.71
N ALA A 57 -3.25 -0.74 7.62
CA ALA A 57 -4.25 -0.75 8.70
C ALA A 57 -4.11 0.49 9.60
N ALA A 58 -2.89 0.82 10.04
CA ALA A 58 -2.61 2.02 10.82
C ALA A 58 -2.98 3.31 10.05
N ARG A 59 -2.64 3.38 8.76
CA ARG A 59 -2.99 4.49 7.87
C ARG A 59 -4.50 4.66 7.74
N LEU A 60 -5.26 3.56 7.63
CA LEU A 60 -6.71 3.62 7.52
C LEU A 60 -7.34 4.09 8.83
N SER A 61 -6.88 3.58 9.97
CA SER A 61 -7.28 4.06 11.30
C SER A 61 -6.99 5.56 11.48
N TRP A 62 -5.80 6.02 11.04
CA TRP A 62 -5.46 7.45 11.08
C TRP A 62 -6.40 8.28 10.21
N ARG A 63 -6.68 7.83 8.98
CA ARG A 63 -7.58 8.52 8.04
C ARG A 63 -9.01 8.62 8.56
N MET A 64 -9.47 7.65 9.34
CA MET A 64 -10.79 7.71 9.99
C MET A 64 -10.85 8.81 11.05
N ALA A 65 -9.77 9.00 11.82
CA ALA A 65 -9.65 10.07 12.81
C ALA A 65 -9.30 11.44 12.19
N HIS A 66 -8.63 11.45 11.03
CA HIS A 66 -8.16 12.64 10.31
C HIS A 66 -8.63 12.58 8.85
N PRO A 67 -9.90 12.94 8.58
CA PRO A 67 -10.45 12.86 7.23
C PRO A 67 -9.66 13.69 6.22
N ALA A 68 -9.51 13.15 5.01
CA ALA A 68 -8.82 13.83 3.92
C ALA A 68 -9.55 15.13 3.52
N PRO A 69 -8.80 16.19 3.13
CA PRO A 69 -9.41 17.42 2.63
C PRO A 69 -10.32 17.17 1.41
N PRO A 70 -11.39 17.97 1.24
CA PRO A 70 -12.28 17.84 0.09
C PRO A 70 -11.56 18.13 -1.23
N LEU A 71 -11.90 17.36 -2.27
CA LEU A 71 -11.33 17.55 -3.61
C LEU A 71 -11.74 18.91 -4.21
N PRO A 72 -10.81 19.71 -4.76
CA PRO A 72 -11.11 21.00 -5.39
C PRO A 72 -12.21 20.88 -6.45
N ARG A 73 -13.09 21.90 -6.54
CA ARG A 73 -14.19 21.92 -7.53
C ARG A 73 -13.70 21.98 -8.98
N SER A 74 -12.46 22.44 -9.20
CA SER A 74 -11.79 22.49 -10.50
C SER A 74 -11.50 21.11 -11.11
N ILE A 75 -11.48 20.04 -10.31
CA ILE A 75 -11.21 18.69 -10.83
C ILE A 75 -12.41 18.17 -11.63
N PRO A 76 -12.23 17.78 -12.91
CA PRO A 76 -13.27 17.19 -13.75
C PRO A 76 -13.98 16.00 -13.10
N ARG A 77 -15.29 15.88 -13.35
CA ARG A 77 -16.13 14.82 -12.78
C ARG A 77 -15.59 13.40 -13.05
N PRO A 78 -15.06 13.05 -14.24
CA PRO A 78 -14.51 11.72 -14.48
C PRO A 78 -13.33 11.38 -13.56
N LEU A 79 -12.40 12.31 -13.37
CA LEU A 79 -11.24 12.10 -12.50
C LEU A 79 -11.64 11.97 -11.02
N ARG A 80 -12.67 12.71 -10.60
CA ARG A 80 -13.24 12.61 -9.25
C ARG A 80 -13.84 11.22 -8.99
N LEU A 81 -14.58 10.68 -9.97
CA LEU A 81 -15.14 9.33 -9.89
C LEU A 81 -14.04 8.27 -9.89
N ALA A 82 -13.05 8.40 -10.79
CA ALA A 82 -11.90 7.50 -10.83
C ALA A 82 -11.16 7.46 -9.49
N ALA A 83 -10.89 8.63 -8.89
CA ALA A 83 -10.27 8.71 -7.56
C ALA A 83 -11.13 8.03 -6.47
N GLY A 84 -12.46 8.15 -6.55
CA GLY A 84 -13.39 7.49 -5.64
C GLY A 84 -13.39 5.96 -5.73
N VAL A 85 -12.98 5.39 -6.86
CA VAL A 85 -12.88 3.94 -7.08
C VAL A 85 -11.46 3.42 -6.83
N VAL A 86 -10.45 4.10 -7.37
CA VAL A 86 -9.06 3.65 -7.30
C VAL A 86 -8.54 3.61 -5.87
N HIS A 87 -8.82 4.63 -5.04
CA HIS A 87 -8.30 4.64 -3.67
C HIS A 87 -8.81 3.46 -2.84
N PRO A 88 -10.13 3.16 -2.78
CA PRO A 88 -10.62 1.95 -2.10
C PRO A 88 -10.04 0.66 -2.65
N LEU A 89 -9.90 0.52 -3.97
CA LEU A 89 -9.31 -0.68 -4.58
C LEU A 89 -7.84 -0.86 -4.18
N LEU A 90 -7.07 0.23 -4.12
CA LEU A 90 -5.68 0.18 -3.63
C LEU A 90 -5.63 -0.22 -2.15
N TYR A 91 -6.50 0.33 -1.30
CA TYR A 91 -6.59 -0.13 0.10
C TYR A 91 -6.93 -1.61 0.20
N LEU A 92 -7.91 -2.07 -0.58
CA LEU A 92 -8.29 -3.48 -0.61
C LEU A 92 -7.13 -4.36 -1.04
N ALA A 93 -6.43 -4.01 -2.13
CA ALA A 93 -5.28 -4.76 -2.61
C ALA A 93 -4.15 -4.83 -1.57
N LEU A 94 -3.82 -3.71 -0.92
CA LEU A 94 -2.76 -3.63 0.10
C LEU A 94 -3.09 -4.39 1.39
N LEU A 95 -4.38 -4.65 1.67
CA LEU A 95 -4.81 -5.45 2.82
C LEU A 95 -4.97 -6.92 2.48
N VAL A 96 -5.63 -7.23 1.35
CA VAL A 96 -6.00 -8.60 1.00
C VAL A 96 -4.81 -9.39 0.48
N GLN A 97 -3.95 -8.82 -0.37
CA GLN A 97 -2.82 -9.56 -0.95
C GLN A 97 -1.86 -10.12 0.11
N PRO A 98 -1.39 -9.34 1.10
CA PRO A 98 -0.52 -9.88 2.14
C PRO A 98 -1.19 -10.95 3.01
N VAL A 99 -2.49 -10.80 3.28
CA VAL A 99 -3.26 -11.81 4.05
C VAL A 99 -3.35 -13.11 3.27
N LEU A 100 -3.66 -13.06 1.97
CA LEU A 100 -3.68 -14.24 1.12
C LEU A 100 -2.30 -14.90 1.03
N GLY A 101 -1.24 -14.10 0.90
CA GLY A 101 0.14 -14.60 0.89
C GLY A 101 0.48 -15.34 2.19
N PHE A 102 0.20 -14.73 3.34
CA PHE A 102 0.47 -15.31 4.65
C PHE A 102 -0.19 -16.68 4.85
N PHE A 103 -1.47 -16.81 4.49
CA PHE A 103 -2.20 -18.09 4.57
C PHE A 103 -1.76 -19.12 3.53
N ALA A 104 -1.12 -18.70 2.44
CA ALA A 104 -0.58 -19.62 1.45
C ALA A 104 0.79 -20.19 1.87
N THR A 105 1.49 -19.53 2.80
CA THR A 105 2.86 -19.87 3.21
C THR A 105 2.99 -20.39 4.64
N ASN A 106 1.96 -20.28 5.49
CA ASN A 106 1.95 -20.68 6.91
C ASN A 106 0.66 -21.43 7.28
#